data_AF-A0A1T1BSY1-F1
#
_entry.id   AF-A0A1T1BSY1-F1
#
_cell.length_a   1.000
_cell.length_b   1.000
_cell.length_c   1.000
_cell.angle_alpha   90.00
_cell.angle_beta   90.00
_cell.angle_gamma   90.00
#
_symmetry.space_group_name_H-M   'P 1'
#
loop_
_entity.id
_entity.type
_entity.pdbx_description
1 polymer ?
#
loop_
_entity_poly.entity_id
_entity_poly.type
_entity_poly.pdbx_seq_one_letter_code
_entity_poly.pdbx_strand_id
1 'polypeptide(L)'
;MKNKLLVLAAFFALISCKKEFKVNDAFREEILSKVHIQKDTLVVFNTLLDSLDQKNISFCEYFNYSHYSLSDSCTLILDKKYEVRLGNYSPEYFEEHHKMLSNAIKNYEKRLGIDENSARIGEYIEVTNDIIKNHCITQDKK
;
A
#
# COMPACT_ATOMS: atom_id res chain seq x y z
N MET A 1 -38.35 33.97 21.01
CA MET A 1 -37.44 33.74 19.86
C MET A 1 -36.05 33.19 20.25
N LYS A 2 -35.55 33.41 21.47
CA LYS A 2 -34.21 32.94 21.90
C LYS A 2 -34.04 31.41 21.94
N ASN A 3 -35.10 30.65 22.23
CA ASN A 3 -35.00 29.18 22.36
C ASN A 3 -34.95 28.44 21.01
N LYS A 4 -35.35 29.06 19.90
CA LYS A 4 -35.31 28.41 18.57
C LYS A 4 -33.90 28.44 17.96
N LEU A 5 -33.08 29.43 18.32
CA LEU A 5 -31.70 29.57 17.83
C LEU A 5 -30.76 28.52 18.47
N LEU A 6 -31.01 28.18 19.74
CA LEU A 6 -30.20 27.24 20.52
C LEU A 6 -30.39 25.78 20.05
N VAL A 7 -31.59 25.43 19.59
CA VAL A 7 -31.89 24.10 19.02
C VAL A 7 -31.25 23.92 17.65
N LEU A 8 -31.20 24.98 16.82
CA LEU A 8 -30.49 24.91 15.53
C LEU A 8 -28.97 24.73 15.71
N ALA A 9 -28.36 25.46 16.66
CA ALA A 9 -26.92 25.34 16.92
C ALA A 9 -26.53 23.95 17.44
N ALA A 10 -27.37 23.32 18.27
CA ALA A 10 -27.16 21.95 18.73
C ALA A 10 -27.32 20.91 17.61
N PHE A 11 -28.21 21.14 16.64
CA PHE A 11 -28.37 20.26 15.47
C PHE A 11 -27.17 20.34 14.52
N PHE A 12 -26.56 21.52 14.31
CA PHE A 12 -25.34 21.65 13.51
C PHE A 12 -24.11 21.06 14.21
N ALA A 13 -24.04 21.12 15.54
CA ALA A 13 -22.96 20.49 16.31
C ALA A 13 -22.94 18.95 16.19
N LEU A 14 -24.10 18.32 16.00
CA LEU A 14 -24.22 16.86 15.86
C LEU A 14 -23.88 16.34 14.46
N ILE A 15 -23.85 17.19 13.43
CA ILE A 15 -23.46 16.81 12.07
C ILE A 15 -21.94 16.91 11.88
N SER A 16 -21.23 17.58 12.80
CA SER A 16 -19.83 17.99 12.63
C SER A 16 -18.78 16.97 13.09
N CYS A 17 -19.12 15.69 13.22
CA CYS A 17 -18.13 14.65 13.54
C CYS A 17 -18.49 13.30 12.92
N LYS A 18 -18.71 13.25 11.60
CA LYS A 18 -18.57 11.98 10.88
C LYS A 18 -17.08 11.78 10.65
N LYS A 19 -16.46 10.85 11.38
CA LYS A 19 -15.13 10.32 11.02
C LYS A 19 -15.23 9.89 9.57
N GLU A 20 -14.50 10.57 8.68
CA GLU A 20 -14.42 10.18 7.29
C GLU A 20 -13.75 8.80 7.27
N PHE A 21 -14.47 7.79 6.81
CA PHE A 21 -13.97 6.43 6.76
C PHE A 21 -12.86 6.36 5.71
N LYS A 22 -11.64 6.03 6.15
CA LYS A 22 -10.51 5.85 5.24
C LYS A 22 -10.41 4.38 4.82
N VAL A 23 -9.99 4.13 3.58
CA VAL A 23 -9.89 2.76 3.04
C VAL A 23 -8.97 1.85 3.87
N ASN A 24 -7.94 2.42 4.51
CA ASN A 24 -7.02 1.67 5.38
C ASN A 24 -7.41 1.68 6.88
N ASP A 25 -8.58 2.18 7.28
CA ASP A 25 -9.00 2.19 8.70
C ASP A 25 -9.07 0.78 9.28
N ALA A 26 -9.71 -0.16 8.56
CA ALA A 26 -9.79 -1.56 8.99
C ALA A 26 -8.40 -2.21 9.11
N PHE A 27 -7.46 -1.89 8.20
CA PHE A 27 -6.09 -2.38 8.28
C PHE A 27 -5.37 -1.86 9.54
N ARG A 28 -5.53 -0.58 9.86
CA ARG A 28 -4.97 0.01 11.09
C ARG A 28 -5.57 -0.62 12.36
N GLU A 29 -6.88 -0.78 12.39
CA GLU A 29 -7.59 -1.24 13.58
C GLU A 29 -7.44 -2.75 13.81
N GLU A 30 -7.45 -3.56 12.75
CA GLU A 30 -7.51 -5.01 12.86
C GLU A 30 -6.18 -5.73 12.63
N ILE A 31 -5.26 -5.14 11.87
CA ILE A 31 -3.99 -5.77 11.49
C ILE A 31 -2.83 -5.12 12.24
N LEU A 32 -2.71 -3.79 12.19
CA LEU A 32 -1.61 -3.12 12.89
C LEU A 32 -1.69 -3.26 14.41
N SER A 33 -2.89 -3.41 14.97
CA SER A 33 -3.07 -3.68 16.40
C SER A 33 -2.52 -5.04 16.86
N LYS A 34 -2.28 -5.98 15.94
CA LYS A 34 -1.80 -7.35 16.24
C LYS A 34 -0.29 -7.51 16.12
N VAL A 35 0.44 -6.44 15.79
CA VAL A 35 1.87 -6.50 15.51
C VAL A 35 2.65 -5.48 16.33
N HIS A 36 3.87 -5.85 16.72
CA HIS A 36 4.77 -4.91 17.36
C HIS A 36 5.65 -4.22 16.32
N ILE A 37 5.43 -2.92 16.12
CA ILE A 37 6.24 -2.06 15.24
C ILE A 37 6.82 -0.94 16.10
N GLN A 38 8.11 -0.64 15.93
CA GLN A 38 8.75 0.47 16.64
C GLN A 38 8.02 1.78 16.32
N LYS A 39 7.88 2.65 17.33
CA LYS A 39 7.05 3.85 17.23
C LYS A 39 7.38 4.73 16.02
N ASP A 40 8.66 5.00 15.79
CA ASP A 40 9.09 5.88 14.69
C ASP A 40 8.83 5.23 13.31
N THR A 41 9.04 3.91 13.21
CA THR A 41 8.68 3.12 12.03
C THR A 41 7.18 3.15 11.77
N LEU A 42 6.36 3.02 12.82
CA LEU A 42 4.90 3.07 12.73
C LEU A 42 4.40 4.46 12.30
N VAL A 43 5.06 5.54 12.71
CA VAL A 43 4.72 6.89 12.25
C VAL A 43 4.93 7.02 10.75
N VAL A 44 6.11 6.61 10.25
CA VAL A 44 6.40 6.65 8.80
C VAL A 44 5.45 5.75 8.02
N PHE A 45 5.15 4.56 8.56
CA PHE A 45 4.20 3.66 7.91
C PHE A 45 2.78 4.23 7.88
N ASN A 46 2.34 4.95 8.91
CA ASN A 46 1.05 5.64 8.85
C ASN A 46 1.02 6.76 7.81
N THR A 47 2.15 7.44 7.56
CA THR A 47 2.27 8.39 6.44
C THR A 47 2.03 7.70 5.09
N LEU A 48 2.60 6.50 4.89
CA LEU A 48 2.31 5.68 3.71
C LEU A 48 0.81 5.38 3.59
N LEU A 49 0.19 4.89 4.67
CA LEU A 49 -1.24 4.58 4.67
C LEU A 49 -2.12 5.80 4.40
N ASP A 50 -1.75 6.98 4.92
CA ASP A 50 -2.46 8.23 4.65
C ASP A 50 -2.32 8.68 3.18
N SER A 51 -1.13 8.53 2.58
CA SER A 51 -0.93 8.77 1.15
C SER A 51 -1.77 7.83 0.28
N LEU A 52 -1.90 6.56 0.68
CA LEU A 52 -2.75 5.59 0.00
C LEU A 52 -4.25 5.89 0.19
N ASP A 53 -4.65 6.35 1.37
CA ASP A 53 -6.03 6.79 1.66
C ASP A 53 -6.45 7.94 0.74
N GLN A 54 -5.55 8.91 0.48
CA GLN A 54 -5.81 10.00 -0.47
C GLN A 54 -6.02 9.53 -1.91
N LYS A 55 -5.55 8.33 -2.25
CA LYS A 55 -5.74 7.69 -3.56
C LYS A 55 -6.86 6.65 -3.55
N ASN A 56 -7.51 6.44 -2.40
CA ASN A 56 -8.48 5.37 -2.18
C ASN A 56 -7.92 3.99 -2.56
N ILE A 57 -6.65 3.74 -2.20
CA ILE A 57 -5.95 2.47 -2.43
C ILE A 57 -5.71 1.81 -1.08
N SER A 58 -6.02 0.52 -0.97
CA SER A 58 -5.66 -0.24 0.25
C SER A 58 -4.17 -0.58 0.26
N PHE A 59 -3.58 -0.74 1.45
CA PHE A 59 -2.18 -1.15 1.58
C PHE A 59 -1.90 -2.46 0.85
N CYS A 60 -2.80 -3.44 0.95
CA CYS A 60 -2.63 -4.73 0.30
C CYS A 60 -2.74 -4.63 -1.22
N GLU A 61 -3.61 -3.78 -1.76
CA GLU A 61 -3.66 -3.50 -3.21
C GLU A 61 -2.35 -2.86 -3.69
N TYR A 62 -1.86 -1.84 -2.99
CA TYR A 62 -0.57 -1.21 -3.28
C TYR A 62 0.58 -2.22 -3.26
N PHE A 63 0.61 -3.07 -2.23
CA PHE A 63 1.64 -4.07 -2.05
C PHE A 63 1.59 -5.14 -3.15
N ASN A 64 0.42 -5.76 -3.39
CA ASN A 64 0.27 -6.81 -4.39
C ASN A 64 0.57 -6.29 -5.79
N TYR A 65 0.16 -5.05 -6.09
CA TYR A 65 0.49 -4.44 -7.38
C TYR A 65 1.99 -4.21 -7.54
N SER A 66 2.64 -3.59 -6.53
CA SER A 66 4.06 -3.25 -6.60
C SER A 66 4.98 -4.49 -6.61
N HIS A 67 4.64 -5.55 -5.89
CA HIS A 67 5.50 -6.73 -5.73
C HIS A 67 5.19 -7.88 -6.69
N TYR A 68 3.91 -8.12 -7.02
CA TYR A 68 3.53 -9.23 -7.88
C TYR A 68 3.15 -8.77 -9.28
N SER A 69 2.17 -7.87 -9.41
CA SER A 69 1.66 -7.48 -10.74
C SER A 69 2.72 -6.83 -11.63
N LEU A 70 3.57 -5.97 -11.06
CA LEU A 70 4.68 -5.36 -11.80
C LEU A 70 5.78 -6.37 -12.16
N SER A 71 6.09 -7.31 -11.27
CA SER A 71 7.06 -8.37 -11.53
C SER A 71 6.59 -9.31 -12.65
N ASP A 72 5.33 -9.72 -12.61
CA ASP A 72 4.72 -10.54 -13.66
C ASP A 72 4.73 -9.82 -15.01
N SER A 73 4.42 -8.52 -15.01
CA SER A 73 4.47 -7.69 -16.21
C SER A 73 5.88 -7.60 -16.80
N CYS A 74 6.91 -7.45 -15.97
CA CYS A 74 8.31 -7.45 -16.41
C CYS A 74 8.71 -8.83 -16.97
N THR A 75 8.33 -9.90 -16.28
CA THR A 75 8.58 -11.28 -16.71
C THR A 75 7.98 -11.56 -18.09
N LEU A 76 6.73 -11.18 -18.33
CA LEU A 76 6.07 -11.36 -19.63
C LEU A 76 6.79 -10.65 -20.80
N ILE A 77 7.44 -9.51 -20.53
CA ILE A 77 8.22 -8.78 -21.53
C ILE A 77 9.54 -9.49 -21.79
N LEU A 78 10.24 -9.91 -20.72
CA LEU A 78 11.57 -10.50 -20.84
C LEU A 78 11.52 -11.94 -21.34
N ASP A 79 10.52 -12.73 -20.97
CA ASP A 79 10.30 -14.08 -21.51
C ASP A 79 10.18 -14.05 -23.04
N LYS A 80 9.50 -13.02 -23.58
CA LYS A 80 9.41 -12.79 -25.02
C LYS A 80 10.74 -12.35 -25.63
N LYS A 81 11.50 -11.49 -24.95
CA LYS A 81 12.78 -10.96 -25.43
C LYS A 81 13.87 -12.03 -25.49
N TYR A 82 13.94 -12.87 -24.47
CA TYR A 82 14.98 -13.89 -24.29
C TYR A 82 14.56 -15.27 -24.79
N GLU A 83 13.35 -15.41 -25.33
CA GLU A 83 12.76 -16.67 -25.77
C GLU A 83 12.90 -17.78 -24.72
N VAL A 84 12.64 -17.44 -23.45
CA VAL A 84 12.90 -18.34 -22.32
C VAL A 84 12.09 -19.63 -22.49
N ARG A 85 12.80 -20.75 -22.58
CA ARG A 85 12.21 -22.09 -22.58
C ARG A 85 12.61 -22.81 -21.29
N LEU A 86 11.63 -23.39 -20.60
CA LEU A 86 11.84 -24.26 -19.44
C LEU A 86 12.59 -23.60 -18.25
N GLY A 87 12.44 -22.29 -18.04
CA GLY A 87 13.00 -21.59 -16.88
C GLY A 87 14.52 -21.43 -16.87
N ASN A 88 15.18 -21.57 -18.03
CA ASN A 88 16.61 -21.33 -18.18
C ASN A 88 16.88 -19.82 -18.34
N TYR A 89 16.97 -19.12 -17.21
CA TYR A 89 17.25 -17.69 -17.16
C TYR A 89 18.76 -17.41 -17.15
N SER A 90 19.21 -16.51 -18.03
CA SER A 90 20.60 -16.05 -18.03
C SER A 90 20.85 -14.99 -16.96
N PRO A 91 22.11 -14.75 -16.55
CA PRO A 91 22.43 -13.63 -15.66
C PRO A 91 21.93 -12.27 -16.19
N GLU A 92 22.02 -12.05 -17.50
CA GLU A 92 21.54 -10.83 -18.17
C GLU A 92 20.02 -10.67 -18.05
N TYR A 93 19.27 -11.77 -18.14
CA TYR A 93 17.83 -11.75 -17.89
C TYR A 93 17.52 -11.22 -16.49
N PHE A 94 18.21 -11.73 -15.47
CA PHE A 94 17.98 -11.32 -14.08
C PHE A 94 18.36 -9.86 -13.83
N GLU A 95 19.48 -9.40 -14.39
CA GLU A 95 19.91 -8.01 -14.29
C GLU A 95 18.89 -7.06 -14.93
N GLU A 96 18.41 -7.40 -16.13
CA GLU A 96 17.42 -6.59 -16.83
C GLU A 96 16.06 -6.63 -16.11
N HIS A 97 15.64 -7.78 -15.59
CA HIS A 97 14.44 -7.91 -14.79
C HIS A 97 14.49 -7.01 -13.56
N HIS A 98 15.59 -7.08 -12.79
CA HIS A 98 15.76 -6.25 -11.60
C HIS A 98 15.70 -4.76 -11.94
N LYS A 99 16.39 -4.33 -13.01
CA LYS A 99 16.39 -2.94 -13.47
C LYS A 99 15.01 -2.48 -13.92
N MET A 100 14.29 -3.30 -14.69
CA MET A 100 12.93 -2.98 -15.15
C MET A 100 11.95 -2.88 -13.98
N LEU A 101 11.97 -3.86 -13.07
CA LEU A 101 11.08 -3.89 -11.91
C LEU A 101 11.35 -2.70 -10.99
N SER A 102 12.61 -2.40 -10.66
CA SER A 102 12.95 -1.25 -9.82
C SER A 102 12.44 0.07 -10.41
N ASN A 103 12.58 0.26 -11.73
CA ASN A 103 12.05 1.45 -12.40
C ASN A 103 10.51 1.48 -12.42
N ALA A 104 9.86 0.33 -12.61
CA ALA A 104 8.41 0.24 -12.60
C ALA A 104 7.82 0.59 -11.23
N ILE A 105 8.41 0.07 -10.15
CA ILE A 105 8.03 0.36 -8.76
C ILE A 105 8.20 1.86 -8.47
N LYS A 106 9.39 2.42 -8.74
CA LYS A 106 9.67 3.86 -8.53
C LYS A 106 8.69 4.76 -9.29
N ASN A 107 8.33 4.39 -10.52
CA ASN A 107 7.36 5.13 -11.32
C ASN A 107 5.94 5.02 -10.75
N TYR A 108 5.56 3.85 -10.23
CA TYR A 108 4.26 3.65 -9.57
C TYR A 108 4.15 4.50 -8.31
N GLU A 109 5.14 4.44 -7.42
CA GLU A 109 5.18 5.21 -6.17
C GLU A 109 5.16 6.73 -6.43
N LYS A 110 5.94 7.19 -7.42
CA LYS A 110 5.91 8.59 -7.85
C LYS A 110 4.53 9.04 -8.33
N ARG A 111 3.79 8.20 -9.05
CA ARG A 111 2.40 8.52 -9.49
C ARG A 111 1.44 8.60 -8.31
N LEU A 112 1.66 7.79 -7.28
CA LEU A 112 0.88 7.84 -6.05
C LEU A 112 1.28 9.01 -5.13
N GLY A 113 2.44 9.63 -5.36
CA GLY A 113 2.97 10.69 -4.50
C GLY A 113 3.53 10.14 -3.19
N ILE A 114 3.96 8.88 -3.19
CA ILE A 114 4.60 8.24 -2.04
C ILE A 114 6.09 8.61 -2.07
N ASP A 115 6.62 9.07 -0.93
CA ASP A 115 8.05 9.33 -0.79
C ASP A 115 8.84 8.03 -0.59
N GLU A 116 10.12 8.05 -1.00
CA GLU A 116 11.00 6.88 -0.98
C GLU A 116 11.17 6.27 0.41
N ASN A 117 11.15 7.09 1.48
CA ASN A 117 11.31 6.56 2.83
C ASN A 117 10.04 5.83 3.29
N SER A 118 8.87 6.39 3.01
CA SER A 118 7.58 5.74 3.29
C SER A 118 7.42 4.43 2.52
N ALA A 119 7.77 4.42 1.23
CA ALA A 119 7.78 3.21 0.41
C ALA A 119 8.68 2.11 1.00
N ARG A 120 9.94 2.45 1.30
CA ARG A 120 10.92 1.52 1.89
C ARG A 120 10.48 0.96 3.25
N ILE A 121 9.85 1.78 4.09
CA ILE A 121 9.30 1.31 5.37
C ILE A 121 8.09 0.38 5.16
N GLY A 122 7.26 0.65 4.14
CA GLY A 122 6.17 -0.22 3.76
C GLY A 122 6.64 -1.61 3.34
N GLU A 123 7.66 -1.67 2.47
CA GLU A 123 8.31 -2.93 2.07
C GLU A 123 8.93 -3.64 3.27
N TYR A 124 9.71 -2.93 4.09
CA TYR A 124 10.34 -3.51 5.28
C TYR A 124 9.32 -4.14 6.24
N ILE A 125 8.23 -3.43 6.54
CA ILE A 125 7.19 -3.92 7.45
C ILE A 125 6.53 -5.17 6.89
N GLU A 126 6.18 -5.18 5.60
CA GLU A 126 5.55 -6.36 5.00
C GLU A 126 6.49 -7.57 5.05
N VAL A 127 7.73 -7.41 4.58
CA VAL A 127 8.67 -8.53 4.45
C VAL A 127 9.03 -9.13 5.81
N THR A 128 9.07 -8.30 6.86
CA THR A 128 9.47 -8.73 8.21
C THR A 128 8.30 -9.11 9.11
N ASN A 129 7.06 -8.91 8.66
CA ASN A 129 5.88 -9.19 9.46
C ASN A 129 4.92 -10.16 8.77
N ASP A 130 5.02 -11.43 9.16
CA ASP A 130 4.19 -12.51 8.62
C ASP A 130 2.68 -12.27 8.75
N ILE A 131 2.23 -11.55 9.78
CA ILE A 131 0.80 -11.26 9.96
C ILE A 131 0.33 -10.31 8.85
N ILE A 132 1.08 -9.23 8.59
CA ILE A 132 0.78 -8.27 7.53
C ILE A 132 0.89 -8.92 6.15
N LYS A 133 1.99 -9.63 5.90
CA LYS A 133 2.23 -10.36 4.65
C LYS A 133 1.10 -11.33 4.32
N ASN A 134 0.76 -12.21 5.26
CA ASN A 134 -0.30 -13.20 5.05
C ASN A 134 -1.68 -12.54 4.90
N HIS A 135 -1.93 -11.42 5.58
CA HIS A 135 -3.16 -10.66 5.39
C HIS A 135 -3.28 -10.18 3.93
N CYS A 136 -2.23 -9.57 3.37
CA CYS A 136 -2.30 -9.07 2.00
C CYS A 136 -2.36 -10.16 0.93
N ILE A 137 -1.64 -11.27 1.12
CA ILE A 137 -1.71 -12.42 0.22
C ILE A 137 -3.10 -13.08 0.23
N THR A 138 -3.80 -13.08 1.37
CA THR A 138 -5.15 -13.69 1.48
C THR A 138 -6.25 -12.80 0.92
N GLN A 139 -6.09 -11.48 0.97
CA GLN A 139 -7.04 -10.53 0.36
C GLN A 139 -7.00 -10.60 -1.17
N ASP A 140 -5.86 -10.90 -1.77
CA ASP A 140 -5.70 -11.02 -3.23
C ASP A 140 -6.50 -12.18 -3.86
N LYS A 141 -6.88 -13.17 -3.03
CA LYS A 141 -7.55 -14.40 -3.48
C LYS A 141 -9.08 -14.33 -3.41
N LYS A 142 -9.66 -13.19 -3.03
CA LYS A 142 -11.11 -12.99 -2.91
C LYS A 142 -11.63 -12.14 -4.05
#